data_AF-A0A368CN02-F1
#
_entry.id   AF-A0A368CN02-F1
#
_cell.length_a   1.000
_cell.length_b   1.000
_cell.length_c   1.000
_cell.angle_alpha   90.00
_cell.angle_beta   90.00
_cell.angle_gamma   90.00
#
_symmetry.space_group_name_H-M   'P 1'
#
loop_
_entity.id
_entity.type
_entity.pdbx_description
1 polymer ?
#
loop_
_entity_poly.entity_id
_entity_poly.type
_entity_poly.pdbx_seq_one_letter_code
_entity_poly.pdbx_strand_id
1 'polypeptide(L)'
;MSRVVRQWDLNRENFDGRWLGCSRWFQRSKAGDLNLTEPSDVIEDTCYDISFLDQDTGLWDGSGLKFAPGGTARHPISSKIYNQSGHCWQFTGAGGQSSVQLTAGSKRFAHELNFFQGRSRSMLVLIWIEQDERWRLDAVCAVPFRCGRSTPAEPQRPTDGRPPQQQLAELTGWGGAMESLTPGESGLPAAVGAAEPFALERFCRHGITAAFCDGLICSVPETLSTGAFTLEVGCRVAPECFQQLSLIYDEAQRLQRWERRRYQP
;
A
#
# COMPACT_ATOMS: atom_id res chain seq x y z
N MET A 1 -28.24 -16.17 -11.17
CA MET A 1 -27.67 -14.81 -11.31
C MET A 1 -26.27 -14.85 -10.73
N SER A 2 -25.23 -14.70 -11.56
CA SER A 2 -23.85 -14.68 -11.04
C SER A 2 -23.70 -13.47 -10.12
N ARG A 3 -23.20 -13.71 -8.91
CA ARG A 3 -22.88 -12.64 -7.96
C ARG A 3 -21.76 -11.84 -8.61
N VAL A 4 -22.06 -10.63 -9.08
CA VAL A 4 -21.04 -9.67 -9.49
C VAL A 4 -20.14 -9.47 -8.27
N VAL A 5 -18.90 -9.95 -8.33
CA VAL A 5 -17.92 -9.74 -7.27
C VAL A 5 -17.59 -8.24 -7.28
N ARG A 6 -17.82 -7.57 -6.16
CA ARG A 6 -17.63 -6.11 -6.02
C ARG A 6 -16.32 -5.83 -5.31
N GLN A 7 -15.81 -4.59 -5.41
CA GLN A 7 -14.69 -4.12 -4.58
C GLN A 7 -14.87 -4.43 -3.08
N TRP A 8 -16.11 -4.43 -2.60
CA TRP A 8 -16.46 -4.84 -1.24
C TRP A 8 -16.16 -6.32 -0.93
N ASP A 9 -16.42 -7.22 -1.88
CA ASP A 9 -16.15 -8.64 -1.68
C ASP A 9 -14.63 -8.89 -1.61
N LEU A 10 -13.84 -8.23 -2.47
CA LEU A 10 -12.37 -8.26 -2.38
C LEU A 10 -11.84 -7.64 -1.07
N ASN A 11 -12.45 -6.55 -0.59
CA ASN A 11 -12.12 -5.98 0.71
C ASN A 11 -12.35 -6.99 1.84
N ARG A 12 -13.45 -7.76 1.77
CA ARG A 12 -13.73 -8.84 2.73
C ARG A 12 -12.66 -9.92 2.70
N GLU A 13 -12.35 -10.41 1.51
CA GLU A 13 -11.35 -11.47 1.30
C GLU A 13 -9.95 -11.05 1.78
N ASN A 14 -9.53 -9.83 1.44
CA ASN A 14 -8.22 -9.32 1.81
C ASN A 14 -8.11 -8.99 3.30
N PHE A 15 -9.10 -8.28 3.87
CA PHE A 15 -8.94 -7.63 5.16
C PHE A 15 -9.62 -8.31 6.34
N ASP A 16 -10.55 -9.26 6.16
CA ASP A 16 -11.15 -9.94 7.31
C ASP A 16 -10.07 -10.64 8.14
N GLY A 17 -9.87 -10.24 9.40
CA GLY A 17 -8.79 -10.73 10.24
C GLY A 17 -8.43 -9.82 11.39
N ARG A 18 -7.62 -10.37 12.30
CA ARG A 18 -6.96 -9.59 13.36
C ARG A 18 -5.50 -9.45 13.01
N TRP A 19 -5.11 -8.32 12.42
CA TRP A 19 -3.78 -8.08 11.89
C TRP A 19 -2.88 -7.49 12.96
N LEU A 20 -1.85 -8.23 13.37
CA LEU A 20 -0.92 -7.86 14.44
C LEU A 20 0.48 -7.63 13.87
N GLY A 21 1.14 -6.55 14.25
CA GLY A 21 2.49 -6.25 13.76
C GLY A 21 3.12 -5.02 14.42
N CYS A 22 4.42 -4.88 14.20
CA CYS A 22 5.21 -3.76 14.71
C CYS A 22 5.33 -2.68 13.62
N SER A 23 4.76 -1.50 13.87
CA SER A 23 4.83 -0.37 12.93
C SER A 23 6.14 0.37 13.07
N ARG A 24 6.84 0.54 11.96
CA ARG A 24 8.10 1.30 11.89
C ARG A 24 7.90 2.56 11.07
N TRP A 25 8.09 3.71 11.70
CA TRP A 25 7.90 5.02 11.09
C TRP A 25 9.24 5.70 10.80
N PHE A 26 9.42 6.09 9.55
CA PHE A 26 10.54 6.85 9.03
C PHE A 26 10.04 8.25 8.71
N GLN A 27 10.23 9.19 9.64
CA GLN A 27 9.69 10.53 9.54
C GLN A 27 10.80 11.56 9.37
N ARG A 28 10.53 12.57 8.55
CA ARG A 28 11.41 13.71 8.34
C ARG A 28 11.63 14.45 9.66
N SER A 29 12.89 14.70 9.98
CA SER A 29 13.30 15.41 11.18
C SER A 29 12.96 16.91 11.07
N LYS A 30 13.04 17.63 12.20
CA LYS A 30 12.92 19.10 12.21
C LYS A 30 14.03 19.80 11.42
N ALA A 31 15.17 19.15 11.21
CA ALA A 31 16.25 19.66 10.37
C ALA A 31 15.96 19.46 8.87
N GLY A 32 14.90 18.73 8.53
CA GLY A 32 14.50 18.46 7.15
C GLY A 32 15.06 17.17 6.57
N ASP A 33 15.72 16.32 7.37
CA ASP A 33 16.31 15.06 6.92
C ASP A 33 15.33 13.90 7.01
N LEU A 34 15.21 13.10 5.95
CA LEU A 34 14.42 11.87 5.94
C LEU A 34 15.36 10.65 5.91
N ASN A 35 15.55 10.01 7.06
CA ASN A 35 16.30 8.76 7.15
C ASN A 35 15.36 7.57 6.92
N LEU A 36 15.61 6.78 5.88
CA LEU A 36 14.83 5.58 5.53
C LEU A 36 15.51 4.26 5.94
N THR A 37 16.69 4.30 6.56
CA THR A 37 17.39 3.10 7.04
C THR A 37 17.04 2.79 8.50
N GLU A 38 16.81 3.81 9.31
CA GLU A 38 16.47 3.67 10.73
C GLU A 38 15.12 4.32 11.04
N PRO A 39 14.19 3.59 11.69
CA PRO A 39 12.91 4.17 12.06
C PRO A 39 13.09 5.21 13.14
N SER A 40 12.50 6.37 12.94
CA SER A 40 12.38 7.44 13.94
C SER A 40 11.45 7.10 15.10
N ASP A 41 10.52 6.16 14.90
CA ASP A 41 9.51 5.77 15.88
C ASP A 41 9.02 4.34 15.59
N VAL A 42 8.73 3.58 16.65
CA VAL A 42 8.34 2.17 16.60
C VAL A 42 7.17 1.92 17.53
N ILE A 43 6.10 1.31 17.00
CA ILE A 43 4.91 0.94 17.75
C ILE A 43 4.76 -0.58 17.69
N GLU A 44 5.20 -1.27 18.75
CA GLU A 44 5.32 -2.74 18.78
C GLU A 44 3.98 -3.46 18.59
N ASP A 45 2.91 -2.96 19.22
CA ASP A 45 1.62 -3.65 19.30
C ASP A 45 0.55 -3.00 18.39
N THR A 46 0.90 -2.75 17.12
CA THR A 46 -0.10 -2.27 16.15
C THR A 46 -1.08 -3.40 15.84
N CYS A 47 -2.37 -3.12 15.98
CA CYS A 47 -3.43 -4.11 15.75
C CYS A 47 -4.57 -3.50 14.95
N TYR A 48 -4.84 -4.05 13.76
CA TYR A 48 -6.05 -3.74 13.00
C TYR A 48 -6.96 -4.96 13.05
N ASP A 49 -8.00 -4.92 13.88
CA ASP A 49 -9.05 -5.93 13.90
C ASP A 49 -10.18 -5.49 12.95
N ILE A 50 -10.33 -6.24 11.87
CA ILE A 50 -11.32 -5.99 10.84
C ILE A 50 -12.20 -7.22 10.77
N SER A 51 -13.50 -7.02 10.94
CA SER A 51 -14.48 -8.11 10.96
C SER A 51 -15.68 -7.72 10.11
N PHE A 52 -16.26 -8.71 9.43
CA PHE A 52 -17.48 -8.53 8.64
C PHE A 52 -18.59 -9.31 9.33
N LEU A 53 -19.57 -8.56 9.86
CA LEU A 53 -20.65 -9.09 10.68
C LEU A 53 -21.68 -9.82 9.82
N ASP A 54 -21.87 -9.33 8.59
CA ASP A 54 -22.74 -9.92 7.58
C ASP A 54 -22.20 -9.63 6.16
N GLN A 55 -23.04 -9.80 5.13
CA GLN A 55 -22.65 -9.59 3.75
C GLN A 55 -22.36 -8.11 3.41
N ASP A 56 -22.93 -7.16 4.13
CA ASP A 56 -22.97 -5.74 3.80
C ASP A 56 -22.39 -4.83 4.89
N THR A 57 -22.12 -5.35 6.09
CA THR A 57 -21.63 -4.58 7.23
C THR A 57 -20.44 -5.24 7.92
N GLY A 58 -19.63 -4.41 8.55
CA GLY A 58 -18.49 -4.82 9.32
C GLY A 58 -18.00 -3.74 10.25
N LEU A 59 -16.88 -4.02 10.90
CA LEU A 59 -16.22 -3.14 11.83
C LEU A 59 -14.73 -3.12 11.54
N TRP A 60 -14.16 -1.91 11.51
CA TRP A 60 -12.73 -1.69 11.60
C TRP A 60 -12.42 -1.13 12.99
N ASP A 61 -11.52 -1.79 13.72
CA ASP A 61 -11.07 -1.43 15.06
C ASP A 61 -9.54 -1.46 15.11
N GLY A 62 -8.93 -0.29 15.22
CA GLY A 62 -7.49 -0.10 15.10
C GLY A 62 -6.85 0.43 16.38
N SER A 63 -5.70 -0.12 16.75
CA SER A 63 -4.79 0.40 17.77
C SER A 63 -3.36 0.52 17.23
N GLY A 64 -2.54 1.35 17.89
CA GLY A 64 -1.20 1.69 17.40
C GLY A 64 -1.22 2.71 16.26
N LEU A 65 -2.29 3.51 16.18
CA LEU A 65 -2.51 4.49 15.12
C LEU A 65 -1.79 5.80 15.46
N LYS A 66 -0.60 6.03 14.88
CA LYS A 66 0.24 7.21 15.16
C LYS A 66 -0.49 8.55 15.12
N PHE A 67 -1.48 8.70 14.24
CA PHE A 67 -2.20 9.96 14.03
C PHE A 67 -3.62 10.01 14.61
N ALA A 68 -4.10 8.92 15.23
CA ALA A 68 -5.41 8.93 15.88
C ALA A 68 -5.31 9.47 17.32
N PRO A 69 -6.29 10.25 17.80
CA PRO A 69 -6.36 10.61 19.21
C PRO A 69 -6.33 9.37 20.11
N GLY A 70 -5.42 9.34 21.08
CA GLY A 70 -5.27 8.18 21.97
C GLY A 70 -4.73 6.91 21.29
N GLY A 71 -4.23 7.01 20.05
CA GLY A 71 -3.63 5.89 19.33
C GLY A 71 -4.62 4.80 18.88
N THR A 72 -5.92 5.07 18.95
CA THR A 72 -6.99 4.11 18.63
C THR A 72 -8.11 4.77 17.83
N ALA A 73 -8.80 4.00 17.02
CA ALA A 73 -10.00 4.44 16.32
C ALA A 73 -10.88 3.25 15.95
N ARG A 74 -12.19 3.48 15.90
CA ARG A 74 -13.19 2.46 15.60
C ARG A 74 -14.23 3.02 14.64
N HIS A 75 -14.45 2.32 13.53
CA HIS A 75 -15.32 2.78 12.45
C HIS A 75 -16.21 1.64 11.94
N PRO A 76 -17.54 1.85 11.81
CA PRO A 76 -18.37 0.94 11.06
C PRO A 76 -17.99 1.01 9.56
N ILE A 77 -17.97 -0.15 8.90
CA ILE A 77 -17.75 -0.26 7.45
C ILE A 77 -18.94 -0.92 6.79
N SER A 78 -19.27 -0.52 5.56
CA SER A 78 -20.41 -1.11 4.84
C SER A 78 -20.24 -1.07 3.33
N SER A 79 -20.77 -2.10 2.66
CA SER A 79 -20.86 -2.22 1.20
C SER A 79 -21.56 -1.03 0.54
N LYS A 80 -22.49 -0.38 1.23
CA LYS A 80 -23.26 0.76 0.69
C LYS A 80 -22.40 2.00 0.46
N ILE A 81 -21.45 2.25 1.36
CA ILE A 81 -20.59 3.44 1.34
C ILE A 81 -19.16 3.12 0.91
N TYR A 82 -18.82 1.84 0.81
CA TYR A 82 -17.49 1.41 0.42
C TYR A 82 -17.13 1.94 -0.97
N ASN A 83 -16.01 2.65 -1.04
CA ASN A 83 -15.47 3.29 -2.23
C ASN A 83 -16.36 4.37 -2.89
N GLN A 84 -17.39 4.91 -2.22
CA GLN A 84 -18.18 6.02 -2.80
C GLN A 84 -17.33 7.25 -3.13
N SER A 85 -16.29 7.48 -2.33
CA SER A 85 -15.37 8.61 -2.50
C SER A 85 -14.22 8.30 -3.48
N GLY A 86 -14.14 7.07 -4.00
CA GLY A 86 -13.10 6.65 -4.94
C GLY A 86 -11.71 6.46 -4.33
N HIS A 87 -11.54 6.60 -3.02
CA HIS A 87 -10.23 6.48 -2.37
C HIS A 87 -9.80 5.04 -2.11
N CYS A 88 -10.74 4.11 -1.99
CA CYS A 88 -10.45 2.72 -1.65
C CYS A 88 -10.29 1.89 -2.92
N TRP A 89 -9.39 0.93 -2.90
CA TRP A 89 -9.14 0.07 -4.06
C TRP A 89 -8.74 -1.32 -3.62
N GLN A 90 -9.12 -2.32 -4.41
CA GLN A 90 -8.88 -3.72 -4.14
C GLN A 90 -8.57 -4.48 -5.42
N PHE A 91 -7.56 -5.32 -5.33
CA PHE A 91 -7.21 -6.40 -6.23
C PHE A 91 -7.15 -7.70 -5.42
N THR A 92 -7.17 -8.87 -6.06
CA THR A 92 -7.02 -10.15 -5.34
C THR A 92 -5.63 -10.25 -4.71
N GLY A 93 -5.49 -10.03 -3.41
CA GLY A 93 -4.20 -10.06 -2.72
C GLY A 93 -3.43 -8.73 -2.69
N ALA A 94 -4.08 -7.61 -3.01
CA ALA A 94 -3.59 -6.27 -2.72
C ALA A 94 -4.75 -5.29 -2.51
N GLY A 95 -4.60 -4.30 -1.65
CA GLY A 95 -5.67 -3.33 -1.39
C GLY A 95 -5.20 -2.15 -0.56
N GLY A 96 -6.02 -1.10 -0.49
CA GLY A 96 -5.64 0.07 0.28
C GLY A 96 -6.48 1.30 0.03
N GLN A 97 -5.89 2.44 0.38
CA GLN A 97 -6.50 3.76 0.24
C GLN A 97 -5.49 4.75 -0.34
N SER A 98 -5.96 5.64 -1.21
CA SER A 98 -5.11 6.64 -1.85
C SER A 98 -5.80 8.01 -1.88
N SER A 99 -5.04 9.09 -1.67
CA SER A 99 -5.46 10.43 -2.10
C SER A 99 -5.72 10.44 -3.61
N VAL A 100 -6.96 10.71 -4.03
CA VAL A 100 -7.35 10.71 -5.45
C VAL A 100 -6.98 11.99 -6.19
N GLN A 101 -6.69 13.07 -5.46
CA GLN A 101 -6.27 14.34 -6.04
C GLN A 101 -5.34 15.06 -5.06
N LEU A 102 -4.35 15.78 -5.61
CA LEU A 102 -3.58 16.75 -4.87
C LEU A 102 -4.38 18.05 -4.76
N THR A 103 -4.79 18.43 -3.55
CA THR A 103 -5.61 19.63 -3.33
C THR A 103 -4.85 20.61 -2.44
N ALA A 104 -4.58 21.81 -2.95
CA ALA A 104 -3.90 22.87 -2.21
C ALA A 104 -4.56 23.15 -0.85
N GLY A 105 -3.76 23.37 0.19
CA GLY A 105 -4.26 23.59 1.55
C GLY A 105 -4.74 22.32 2.27
N SER A 106 -4.67 21.15 1.63
CA SER A 106 -4.89 19.88 2.33
C SER A 106 -3.74 19.61 3.29
N LYS A 107 -4.04 19.00 4.44
CA LYS A 107 -3.00 18.73 5.45
C LYS A 107 -2.00 17.67 4.98
N ARG A 108 -2.44 16.70 4.17
CA ARG A 108 -1.67 15.51 3.78
C ARG A 108 -2.13 14.98 2.43
N PHE A 109 -1.19 14.43 1.69
CA PHE A 109 -1.40 13.59 0.52
C PHE A 109 -0.81 12.23 0.85
N ALA A 110 -1.64 11.18 0.91
CA ALA A 110 -1.25 9.94 1.55
C ALA A 110 -1.79 8.70 0.83
N HIS A 111 -1.02 7.61 0.96
CA HIS A 111 -1.37 6.30 0.43
C HIS A 111 -1.09 5.24 1.50
N GLU A 112 -2.09 4.41 1.79
CA GLU A 112 -1.92 3.14 2.49
C GLU A 112 -2.02 2.02 1.46
N LEU A 113 -0.99 1.20 1.35
CA LEU A 113 -0.88 0.13 0.36
C LEU A 113 -0.61 -1.19 1.08
N ASN A 114 -1.41 -2.21 0.78
CA ASN A 114 -1.32 -3.52 1.44
C ASN A 114 -1.12 -4.61 0.39
N PHE A 115 -0.20 -5.53 0.69
CA PHE A 115 0.07 -6.72 -0.12
C PHE A 115 -0.17 -7.96 0.72
N PHE A 116 -0.88 -8.94 0.16
CA PHE A 116 -1.30 -10.14 0.88
C PHE A 116 -0.72 -11.40 0.23
N GLN A 117 -0.39 -12.37 1.08
CA GLN A 117 -0.08 -13.75 0.71
C GLN A 117 -0.56 -14.64 1.85
N GLY A 118 -1.58 -15.47 1.60
CA GLY A 118 -2.22 -16.24 2.66
C GLY A 118 -2.80 -15.31 3.73
N ARG A 119 -2.42 -15.52 5.00
CA ARG A 119 -2.86 -14.70 6.14
C ARG A 119 -1.75 -13.76 6.63
N SER A 120 -0.78 -13.46 5.76
CA SER A 120 0.24 -12.42 5.94
C SER A 120 -0.11 -11.17 5.13
N ARG A 121 0.02 -10.00 5.75
CA ARG A 121 -0.26 -8.68 5.17
C ARG A 121 0.95 -7.78 5.36
N SER A 122 1.46 -7.20 4.29
CA SER A 122 2.56 -6.23 4.35
C SER A 122 2.01 -4.87 3.97
N MET A 123 2.05 -3.93 4.91
CA MET A 123 1.50 -2.59 4.73
C MET A 123 2.61 -1.55 4.60
N LEU A 124 2.48 -0.67 3.62
CA LEU A 124 3.26 0.55 3.49
C LEU A 124 2.33 1.76 3.56
N VAL A 125 2.69 2.79 4.31
CA VAL A 125 2.05 4.10 4.26
C VAL A 125 3.06 5.13 3.76
N LEU A 126 2.66 5.97 2.82
CA LEU A 126 3.46 7.07 2.29
C LEU A 126 2.69 8.37 2.53
N ILE A 127 3.35 9.40 3.06
CA ILE A 127 2.73 10.69 3.39
C ILE A 127 3.61 11.83 2.89
N TRP A 128 3.03 12.67 2.03
CA TRP A 128 3.56 13.97 1.67
C TRP A 128 2.79 15.06 2.41
N ILE A 129 3.50 16.12 2.77
CA ILE A 129 2.92 17.35 3.32
C ILE A 129 3.36 18.54 2.47
N GLU A 130 2.54 19.58 2.47
CA GLU A 130 2.84 20.83 1.79
C GLU A 130 3.88 21.65 2.58
N GLN A 131 4.98 22.01 1.93
CA GLN A 131 6.08 22.85 2.43
C GLN A 131 6.49 23.79 1.30
N ASP A 132 6.46 25.11 1.53
CA ASP A 132 6.83 26.12 0.55
C ASP A 132 6.15 25.90 -0.83
N GLU A 133 4.83 25.68 -0.82
CA GLU A 133 3.99 25.40 -2.00
C GLU A 133 4.35 24.11 -2.76
N ARG A 134 5.18 23.24 -2.17
CA ARG A 134 5.57 21.95 -2.73
C ARG A 134 5.20 20.82 -1.80
N TRP A 135 4.82 19.68 -2.37
CA TRP A 135 4.49 18.50 -1.60
C TRP A 135 5.73 17.63 -1.45
N ARG A 136 6.26 17.55 -0.22
CA ARG A 136 7.48 16.80 0.10
C ARG A 136 7.15 15.57 0.94
N LEU A 137 7.80 14.45 0.64
CA LEU A 137 7.65 13.20 1.39
C LEU A 137 8.09 13.47 2.83
N ASP A 138 7.18 13.27 3.76
CA ASP A 138 7.37 13.55 5.18
C ASP A 138 7.52 12.27 5.99
N ALA A 139 6.72 11.25 5.68
CA ALA A 139 6.75 10.01 6.44
C ALA A 139 6.51 8.77 5.57
N VAL A 140 7.20 7.70 5.95
CA VAL A 140 6.94 6.34 5.49
C VAL A 140 6.66 5.47 6.72
N CYS A 141 5.65 4.59 6.64
CA CYS A 141 5.42 3.55 7.64
C CYS A 141 5.47 2.18 6.98
N ALA A 142 6.17 1.22 7.58
CA ALA A 142 6.16 -0.17 7.16
C ALA A 142 5.68 -1.07 8.30
N VAL A 143 4.74 -1.97 8.00
CA VAL A 143 4.15 -2.88 9.00
C VAL A 143 4.04 -4.32 8.45
N PRO A 144 4.75 -5.30 9.04
CA PRO A 144 4.65 -6.71 8.71
C PRO A 144 3.49 -7.35 9.51
N PHE A 145 2.26 -7.18 9.07
CA PHE A 145 1.12 -7.78 9.76
C PHE A 145 1.06 -9.29 9.57
N ARG A 146 0.71 -9.98 10.66
CA ARG A 146 0.31 -11.39 10.66
C ARG A 146 -1.05 -11.53 11.28
N CYS A 147 -1.92 -12.32 10.67
CA CYS A 147 -3.25 -12.51 11.20
C CYS A 147 -3.21 -13.42 12.45
N GLY A 148 -3.57 -12.87 13.61
CA GLY A 148 -3.70 -13.61 14.87
C GLY A 148 -4.83 -14.65 14.88
N ARG A 149 -5.74 -14.61 13.90
CA ARG A 149 -6.75 -15.67 13.67
C ARG A 149 -6.25 -16.82 12.79
N SER A 150 -5.02 -16.76 12.27
CA SER A 150 -4.52 -17.82 11.39
C SER A 150 -4.13 -19.07 12.16
N THR A 151 -4.45 -20.25 11.60
CA THR A 151 -3.97 -21.54 12.10
C THR A 151 -3.53 -22.39 10.90
N PRO A 152 -2.22 -22.73 10.78
CA PRO A 152 -1.14 -22.38 11.70
C PRO A 152 -0.82 -20.87 11.73
N ALA A 153 -0.03 -20.47 12.72
CA ALA A 153 0.47 -19.10 12.80
C ALA A 153 1.32 -18.78 11.56
N GLU A 154 1.15 -17.58 11.03
CA GLU A 154 1.85 -17.15 9.82
C GLU A 154 3.30 -16.77 10.14
N PRO A 155 4.29 -17.28 9.38
CA PRO A 155 5.69 -17.00 9.65
C PRO A 155 6.06 -15.56 9.34
N GLN A 156 6.99 -15.00 10.10
CA GLN A 156 7.68 -13.77 9.71
C GLN A 156 8.45 -14.00 8.41
N ARG A 157 8.41 -13.07 7.46
CA ARG A 157 9.26 -13.16 6.26
C ARG A 157 10.64 -12.61 6.61
N PRO A 158 11.70 -13.19 6.02
CA PRO A 158 13.05 -12.70 6.24
C PRO A 158 13.18 -11.25 5.75
N THR A 159 13.96 -10.46 6.47
CA THR A 159 14.40 -9.15 5.99
C THR A 159 15.69 -9.36 5.21
N ASP A 160 15.69 -8.94 3.95
CA ASP A 160 16.77 -9.22 3.01
C ASP A 160 18.05 -8.40 3.32
N GLY A 161 17.94 -7.24 3.98
CA GLY A 161 19.07 -6.45 4.49
C GLY A 161 19.97 -5.82 3.40
N ARG A 162 19.93 -6.32 2.17
CA ARG A 162 20.62 -5.76 1.01
C ARG A 162 19.95 -4.46 0.56
N PRO A 163 20.68 -3.55 -0.12
CA PRO A 163 20.09 -2.38 -0.75
C PRO A 163 18.95 -2.75 -1.72
N PRO A 164 17.92 -1.89 -1.87
CA PRO A 164 16.75 -2.18 -2.70
C PRO A 164 17.12 -2.50 -4.15
N GLN A 165 18.13 -1.84 -4.72
CA GLN A 165 18.56 -2.10 -6.09
C GLN A 165 19.09 -3.53 -6.27
N GLN A 166 19.79 -4.08 -5.27
CA GLN A 166 20.26 -5.46 -5.32
C GLN A 166 19.11 -6.46 -5.19
N GLN A 167 18.15 -6.19 -4.30
CA GLN A 167 16.96 -7.04 -4.15
C GLN A 167 16.13 -7.07 -5.44
N LEU A 168 15.93 -5.92 -6.07
CA LEU A 168 15.13 -5.79 -7.30
C LEU A 168 15.86 -6.32 -8.54
N ALA A 169 17.20 -6.29 -8.58
CA ALA A 169 17.98 -6.79 -9.71
C ALA A 169 17.70 -8.28 -10.00
N GLU A 170 17.45 -9.09 -8.97
CA GLU A 170 17.10 -10.51 -9.09
C GLU A 170 15.79 -10.77 -9.84
N LEU A 171 14.91 -9.77 -9.88
CA LEU A 171 13.60 -9.86 -10.52
C LEU A 171 13.68 -9.55 -12.02
N THR A 172 14.81 -9.03 -12.51
CA THR A 172 14.94 -8.56 -13.90
C THR A 172 14.65 -9.68 -14.88
N GLY A 173 13.70 -9.43 -15.79
CA GLY A 173 13.27 -10.40 -16.80
C GLY A 173 12.14 -11.34 -16.35
N TRP A 174 11.71 -11.30 -15.08
CA TRP A 174 10.54 -12.06 -14.62
C TRP A 174 9.30 -11.70 -15.43
N GLY A 175 8.56 -12.70 -15.89
CA GLY A 175 7.29 -12.52 -16.57
C GLY A 175 6.23 -11.98 -15.61
N GLY A 176 5.24 -11.25 -16.13
CA GLY A 176 4.22 -10.66 -15.28
C GLY A 176 2.81 -10.64 -15.85
N ALA A 177 1.85 -10.49 -14.94
CA ALA A 177 0.46 -10.22 -15.24
C ALA A 177 0.07 -8.85 -14.66
N MET A 178 -0.81 -8.13 -15.34
CA MET A 178 -1.25 -6.78 -14.97
C MET A 178 -2.78 -6.69 -14.86
N GLU A 179 -3.22 -5.99 -13.83
CA GLU A 179 -4.61 -5.59 -13.59
C GLU A 179 -4.65 -4.07 -13.39
N SER A 180 -5.74 -3.41 -13.79
CA SER A 180 -5.92 -1.98 -13.56
C SER A 180 -7.28 -1.66 -12.95
N LEU A 181 -7.37 -0.55 -12.23
CA LEU A 181 -8.61 -0.06 -11.64
C LEU A 181 -8.63 1.48 -11.69
N THR A 182 -9.77 2.07 -12.02
CA THR A 182 -9.98 3.53 -12.02
C THR A 182 -10.66 3.96 -10.70
N PRO A 183 -10.33 5.13 -10.12
CA PRO A 183 -11.04 5.64 -8.96
C PRO A 183 -12.55 5.73 -9.14
N GLY A 184 -13.30 5.30 -8.13
CA GLY A 184 -14.77 5.30 -8.13
C GLY A 184 -15.43 4.11 -8.83
N GLU A 185 -14.66 3.24 -9.50
CA GLU A 185 -15.20 1.98 -10.01
C GLU A 185 -15.57 1.04 -8.85
N SER A 186 -16.82 0.54 -8.88
CA SER A 186 -17.34 -0.39 -7.87
C SER A 186 -17.17 -1.87 -8.25
N GLY A 187 -16.80 -2.12 -9.50
CA GLY A 187 -16.59 -3.45 -10.08
C GLY A 187 -15.22 -4.05 -9.79
N LEU A 188 -14.97 -5.22 -10.36
CA LEU A 188 -13.62 -5.82 -10.34
C LEU A 188 -12.63 -4.91 -11.09
N PRO A 189 -11.33 -5.04 -10.78
CA PRO A 189 -10.29 -4.58 -11.69
C PRO A 189 -10.54 -5.06 -13.13
N ALA A 190 -10.02 -4.32 -14.09
CA ALA A 190 -10.00 -4.71 -15.49
C ALA A 190 -9.40 -6.11 -15.67
N ALA A 191 -9.82 -6.80 -16.74
CA ALA A 191 -9.37 -8.16 -17.02
C ALA A 191 -7.84 -8.26 -17.04
N VAL A 192 -7.33 -9.34 -16.43
CA VAL A 192 -5.88 -9.58 -16.31
C VAL A 192 -5.25 -9.66 -17.70
N GLY A 193 -4.31 -8.77 -17.97
CA GLY A 193 -3.48 -8.76 -19.17
C GLY A 193 -2.06 -9.24 -18.90
N ALA A 194 -1.30 -9.49 -19.96
CA ALA A 194 0.14 -9.67 -19.85
C ALA A 194 0.80 -8.35 -19.43
N ALA A 195 1.76 -8.42 -18.50
CA ALA A 195 2.64 -7.32 -18.21
C ALA A 195 3.95 -7.50 -18.99
N GLU A 196 4.57 -6.38 -19.36
CA GLU A 196 5.98 -6.39 -19.74
C GLU A 196 6.82 -7.02 -18.62
N PRO A 197 7.89 -7.76 -18.96
CA PRO A 197 8.81 -8.32 -17.97
C PRO A 197 9.32 -7.27 -16.98
N PHE A 198 9.62 -7.70 -15.75
CA PHE A 198 10.12 -6.79 -14.73
C PHE A 198 11.46 -6.17 -15.18
N ALA A 199 11.56 -4.86 -15.01
CA ALA A 199 12.71 -4.07 -15.40
C ALA A 199 13.09 -3.12 -14.27
N LEU A 200 14.32 -3.26 -13.76
CA LEU A 200 14.81 -2.54 -12.59
C LEU A 200 14.72 -1.03 -12.76
N GLU A 201 15.13 -0.52 -13.91
CA GLU A 201 15.14 0.90 -14.25
C GLU A 201 13.74 1.52 -14.32
N ARG A 202 12.72 0.70 -14.62
CA ARG A 202 11.33 1.14 -14.65
C ARG A 202 10.78 1.32 -13.24
N PHE A 203 11.13 0.42 -12.32
CA PHE A 203 10.76 0.53 -10.92
C PHE A 203 11.54 1.65 -10.24
N CYS A 204 12.87 1.64 -10.35
CA CYS A 204 13.80 2.57 -9.68
C CYS A 204 13.97 3.90 -10.42
N ARG A 205 12.88 4.52 -10.88
CA ARG A 205 12.94 5.75 -11.69
C ARG A 205 12.91 7.04 -10.88
N HIS A 206 12.69 6.96 -9.57
CA HIS A 206 12.54 8.13 -8.71
C HIS A 206 13.73 8.35 -7.78
N GLY A 207 13.86 9.58 -7.27
CA GLY A 207 14.96 9.99 -6.40
C GLY A 207 15.02 9.25 -5.06
N ILE A 208 13.89 8.74 -4.56
CA ILE A 208 13.85 7.87 -3.38
C ILE A 208 13.55 6.46 -3.84
N THR A 209 14.45 5.52 -3.53
CA THR A 209 14.20 4.07 -3.61
C THR A 209 14.68 3.42 -2.32
N ALA A 210 13.78 2.76 -1.59
CA ALA A 210 14.06 2.21 -0.26
C ALA A 210 13.38 0.84 -0.08
N ALA A 211 14.04 -0.05 0.66
CA ALA A 211 13.49 -1.33 1.09
C ALA A 211 13.23 -1.30 2.60
N PHE A 212 12.20 -2.02 3.02
CA PHE A 212 11.74 -2.10 4.40
C PHE A 212 11.57 -3.56 4.81
N CYS A 213 11.06 -3.80 6.02
CA CYS A 213 10.72 -5.14 6.49
C CYS A 213 9.69 -5.82 5.57
N ASP A 214 9.61 -7.15 5.66
CA ASP A 214 8.60 -7.97 4.97
C ASP A 214 8.67 -7.98 3.44
N GLY A 215 9.80 -7.54 2.88
CA GLY A 215 10.01 -7.45 1.43
C GLY A 215 9.34 -6.23 0.79
N LEU A 216 8.87 -5.25 1.57
CA LEU A 216 8.30 -4.00 1.09
C LEU A 216 9.39 -3.10 0.48
N ILE A 217 9.11 -2.54 -0.69
CA ILE A 217 10.03 -1.64 -1.41
C ILE A 217 9.20 -0.51 -2.02
N CYS A 218 9.71 0.72 -2.03
CA CYS A 218 9.12 1.80 -2.81
C CYS A 218 10.15 2.50 -3.67
N SER A 219 9.70 3.04 -4.80
CA SER A 219 10.40 4.08 -5.55
C SER A 219 9.44 5.25 -5.79
N VAL A 220 9.71 6.40 -5.18
CA VAL A 220 8.80 7.55 -5.18
C VAL A 220 9.59 8.86 -5.24
N PRO A 221 8.99 9.96 -5.74
CA PRO A 221 9.65 11.25 -5.71
C PRO A 221 9.71 11.81 -4.27
N GLU A 222 10.83 12.42 -3.91
CA GLU A 222 10.91 13.17 -2.65
C GLU A 222 9.94 14.37 -2.67
N THR A 223 9.85 15.06 -3.81
CA THR A 223 8.92 16.18 -4.01
C THR A 223 8.01 15.86 -5.20
N LEU A 224 6.70 15.95 -5.03
CA LEU A 224 5.76 15.68 -6.10
C LEU A 224 5.94 16.66 -7.28
N SER A 225 5.79 16.15 -8.50
CA SER A 225 5.79 16.96 -9.72
C SER A 225 4.59 17.90 -9.75
N THR A 226 4.74 19.09 -10.35
CA THR A 226 3.62 19.99 -10.66
C THR A 226 2.74 19.49 -11.82
N GLY A 227 3.23 18.52 -12.60
CA GLY A 227 2.48 17.85 -13.67
C GLY A 227 2.21 16.38 -13.34
N ALA A 228 2.08 15.56 -14.38
CA ALA A 228 1.88 14.12 -14.22
C ALA A 228 3.02 13.45 -13.44
N PHE A 229 2.68 12.44 -12.65
CA PHE A 229 3.65 11.62 -11.94
C PHE A 229 3.11 10.21 -11.68
N THR A 230 3.99 9.36 -11.17
CA THR A 230 3.61 8.02 -10.73
C THR A 230 4.34 7.72 -9.44
N LEU A 231 3.78 6.81 -8.65
CA LEU A 231 4.39 6.25 -7.46
C LEU A 231 4.52 4.74 -7.66
N GLU A 232 5.69 4.17 -7.37
CA GLU A 232 5.92 2.73 -7.45
C GLU A 232 6.10 2.15 -6.04
N VAL A 233 5.30 1.15 -5.73
CA VAL A 233 5.40 0.40 -4.47
C VAL A 233 5.35 -1.09 -4.80
N GLY A 234 6.19 -1.88 -4.17
CA GLY A 234 6.20 -3.32 -4.37
C GLY A 234 6.45 -4.10 -3.08
N CYS A 235 6.21 -5.39 -3.17
CA CYS A 235 6.43 -6.33 -2.09
C CYS A 235 6.84 -7.70 -2.65
N ARG A 236 7.99 -8.22 -2.21
CA ARG A 236 8.34 -9.63 -2.42
C ARG A 236 7.55 -10.49 -1.43
N VAL A 237 6.33 -10.84 -1.81
CA VAL A 237 5.39 -11.55 -0.92
C VAL A 237 5.72 -13.03 -0.75
N ALA A 238 6.51 -13.60 -1.68
CA ALA A 238 7.07 -14.95 -1.61
C ALA A 238 8.40 -14.99 -2.42
N PRO A 239 9.24 -16.03 -2.26
CA PRO A 239 10.52 -16.13 -2.97
C PRO A 239 10.40 -15.96 -4.49
N GLU A 240 9.33 -16.49 -5.09
CA GLU A 240 9.04 -16.48 -6.53
C GLU A 240 7.83 -15.60 -6.89
N CYS A 241 7.49 -14.63 -6.03
CA CYS A 241 6.35 -13.75 -6.28
C CYS A 241 6.65 -12.32 -5.79
N PHE A 242 6.77 -11.41 -6.75
CA PHE A 242 6.85 -9.98 -6.48
C PHE A 242 5.57 -9.31 -6.97
N GLN A 243 4.93 -8.55 -6.08
CA GLN A 243 3.80 -7.70 -6.44
C GLN A 243 4.29 -6.26 -6.55
N GLN A 244 3.85 -5.55 -7.58
CA GLN A 244 4.08 -4.13 -7.77
C GLN A 244 2.73 -3.43 -7.93
N LEU A 245 2.66 -2.21 -7.44
CA LEU A 245 1.54 -1.31 -7.59
C LEU A 245 2.06 0.05 -8.05
N SER A 246 1.53 0.50 -9.19
CA SER A 246 1.78 1.83 -9.75
C SER A 246 0.55 2.70 -9.55
N LEU A 247 0.72 3.88 -8.96
CA LEU A 247 -0.35 4.88 -8.81
C LEU A 247 -0.09 6.00 -9.82
N ILE A 248 -0.94 6.14 -10.83
CA ILE A 248 -0.69 7.01 -11.99
C ILE A 248 -1.53 8.28 -11.88
N TYR A 249 -0.87 9.42 -11.78
CA TYR A 249 -1.49 10.75 -11.71
C TYR A 249 -1.31 11.50 -13.03
N ASP A 250 -2.35 12.21 -13.46
CA ASP A 250 -2.34 13.06 -14.66
C ASP A 250 -1.73 14.45 -14.42
N GLU A 251 -1.73 15.28 -15.46
CA GLU A 251 -1.25 16.68 -15.42
C GLU A 251 -2.04 17.58 -14.46
N ALA A 252 -3.26 17.19 -14.08
CA ALA A 252 -4.05 17.88 -13.08
C ALA A 252 -3.86 17.27 -11.68
N GLN A 253 -2.85 16.41 -11.51
CA GLN A 253 -2.52 15.71 -10.28
C GLN A 253 -3.72 14.93 -9.71
N ARG A 254 -4.56 14.40 -10.61
CA ARG A 254 -5.65 13.49 -10.30
C ARG A 254 -5.22 12.06 -10.59
N LEU A 255 -5.52 11.17 -9.66
CA LEU A 255 -5.29 9.75 -9.81
C LEU A 255 -6.15 9.24 -10.96
N GLN A 256 -5.51 8.71 -11.99
CA GLN A 256 -6.19 8.14 -13.14
C GLN A 256 -6.45 6.66 -12.93
N ARG A 257 -5.48 5.93 -12.38
CA ARG A 257 -5.62 4.49 -12.12
C ARG A 257 -4.58 3.95 -11.17
N TRP A 258 -4.93 2.83 -10.55
CA TRP A 258 -3.99 1.88 -9.98
C TRP A 258 -3.68 0.80 -10.99
N GLU A 259 -2.42 0.43 -11.13
CA GLU A 259 -2.00 -0.74 -11.89
C GLU A 259 -1.27 -1.70 -10.97
N ARG A 260 -1.84 -2.89 -10.79
CA ARG A 260 -1.18 -3.96 -10.07
C ARG A 260 -0.49 -4.88 -11.06
N ARG A 261 0.77 -5.18 -10.79
CA ARG A 261 1.54 -6.20 -11.50
C ARG A 261 1.95 -7.31 -10.54
N ARG A 262 1.95 -8.54 -11.03
CA ARG A 262 2.48 -9.70 -10.33
C ARG A 262 3.51 -10.36 -11.21
N TYR A 263 4.72 -10.50 -10.69
CA TYR A 263 5.89 -11.02 -11.38
C TYR A 263 6.34 -12.35 -10.80
N GLN A 264 6.75 -13.26 -11.68
CA GLN A 264 7.27 -14.59 -11.37
C GLN A 264 8.40 -14.95 -12.36
N PRO A 265 9.37 -15.82 -11.99
CA PRO A 265 10.46 -16.24 -12.85
C PRO A 265 10.03 -16.80 -14.22
#